data_AF-A0A377YGI6-F1
#
_entry.id   AF-A0A377YGI6-F1
#
_cell.length_a   1.000
_cell.length_b   1.000
_cell.length_c   1.000
_cell.angle_alpha   90.00
_cell.angle_beta   90.00
_cell.angle_gamma   90.00
#
_symmetry.space_group_name_H-M   'P 1'
#
loop_
_entity.id
_entity.type
_entity.pdbx_description
1 polymer ?
#
loop_
_entity_poly.entity_id
_entity_poly.type
_entity_poly.pdbx_seq_one_letter_code
_entity_poly.pdbx_strand_id
1 'polypeptide(L)'
;MLQSLADEQRLCYGLLGLEPLSRGRACFRSALGRCAGACCGKESVEAHRERLLAQMSRLQLVCWPWAGPVALEERGPDMTQYHVIHNWLWLGAVESLDQAAELTRLPAGFDQDGYKILCKPLLSGDYPLHPLG
;
A
#
# COMPACT_ATOMS: atom_id res chain seq x y z
N MET A 1 -5.21 5.78 10.49
CA MET A 1 -5.37 5.74 9.02
C MET A 1 -6.84 5.65 8.60
N LEU A 2 -7.59 4.59 8.96
CA LEU A 2 -8.99 4.43 8.53
C LEU A 2 -9.96 5.47 9.14
N GLN A 3 -9.76 5.86 10.41
CA GLN A 3 -10.56 6.89 11.08
C GLN A 3 -10.43 8.27 10.41
N SER A 4 -9.20 8.70 10.14
CA SER A 4 -8.91 9.96 9.44
C SER A 4 -9.54 9.99 8.04
N LEU A 5 -9.43 8.89 7.29
CA LEU A 5 -10.08 8.74 5.99
C LEU A 5 -11.61 8.88 6.11
N ALA A 6 -12.20 8.26 7.12
CA ALA A 6 -13.63 8.30 7.35
C ALA A 6 -14.13 9.68 7.81
N ASP A 7 -13.30 10.45 8.52
CA ASP A 7 -13.56 11.86 8.83
C ASP A 7 -13.55 12.74 7.56
N GLU A 8 -12.49 12.66 6.76
CA GLU A 8 -12.33 13.44 5.52
C GLU A 8 -13.44 13.18 4.51
N GLN A 9 -13.88 11.93 4.40
CA GLN A 9 -14.82 11.48 3.37
C GLN A 9 -16.26 11.37 3.87
N ARG A 10 -16.51 11.82 5.11
CA ARG A 10 -17.80 11.75 5.80
C ARG A 10 -18.41 10.33 5.78
N LEU A 11 -17.57 9.32 5.99
CA LEU A 11 -17.99 7.93 6.04
C LEU A 11 -18.57 7.58 7.42
N CYS A 12 -19.59 6.73 7.44
CA CYS A 12 -20.20 6.26 8.68
C CYS A 12 -19.30 5.25 9.39
N TYR A 13 -18.86 5.55 10.62
CA TYR A 13 -18.09 4.62 11.46
C TYR A 13 -18.83 3.32 11.74
N GLY A 14 -20.16 3.40 11.90
CA GLY A 14 -21.02 2.24 12.07
C GLY A 14 -21.00 1.26 10.91
N LEU A 15 -21.08 1.78 9.68
CA LEU A 15 -20.98 0.95 8.47
C LEU A 15 -19.56 0.44 8.21
N LEU A 16 -18.55 1.17 8.71
CA LEU A 16 -17.15 0.74 8.68
C LEU A 16 -16.79 -0.26 9.78
N GLY A 17 -17.71 -0.57 10.71
CA GLY A 17 -17.43 -1.45 11.86
C GLY A 17 -16.52 -0.83 12.92
N LEU A 18 -16.29 0.48 12.88
CA LEU A 18 -15.47 1.20 13.87
C LEU A 18 -16.24 1.48 15.17
N GLU A 19 -17.56 1.56 15.09
CA GLU A 19 -18.46 1.80 16.22
C GLU A 19 -19.74 0.96 16.07
N PRO A 20 -20.43 0.62 17.16
CA PRO A 20 -21.71 -0.07 17.08
C PRO A 20 -22.76 0.81 16.38
N LEU A 21 -23.55 0.20 15.49
CA LEU A 21 -24.62 0.89 14.76
C LEU A 21 -25.96 0.22 14.98
N SER A 22 -26.94 0.98 15.47
CA SER A 22 -28.34 0.54 15.46
C SER A 22 -28.93 0.67 14.05
N ARG A 23 -29.52 -0.41 13.53
CA ARG A 23 -30.16 -0.40 12.20
C ARG A 23 -31.22 0.70 12.12
N GLY A 24 -31.20 1.46 11.02
CA GLY A 24 -32.19 2.50 10.72
C GLY A 24 -32.06 3.80 11.53
N ARG A 25 -31.07 3.92 12.44
CA ARG A 25 -30.81 5.17 13.16
C ARG A 25 -29.58 5.90 12.63
N ALA A 26 -29.67 7.23 12.65
CA ALA A 26 -28.53 8.09 12.35
C ALA A 26 -27.45 7.89 13.43
N CYS A 27 -26.20 7.69 13.01
CA CYS A 27 -25.08 7.70 13.95
C CYS A 27 -24.86 9.13 14.47
N PHE A 28 -24.25 9.26 15.64
CA PHE A 28 -23.96 10.56 16.27
C PHE A 28 -23.19 11.49 15.32
N ARG A 29 -22.25 10.95 14.54
CA ARG A 29 -21.49 11.69 13.53
C ARG A 29 -22.35 12.30 12.43
N SER A 30 -23.51 11.72 12.10
CA SER A 30 -24.43 12.31 11.12
C SER A 30 -25.07 13.58 11.65
N ALA A 31 -25.35 13.65 12.96
CA ALA A 31 -25.83 14.87 13.60
C ALA A 31 -24.76 15.98 13.59
N LEU A 32 -23.48 15.60 13.63
CA LEU A 32 -22.34 16.53 13.55
C LEU A 32 -21.91 16.88 12.12
N GLY A 33 -22.61 16.41 11.08
CA GLY A 33 -22.23 16.63 9.68
C GLY A 33 -20.97 15.87 9.22
N ARG A 34 -20.42 14.98 10.06
CA ARG A 34 -19.23 14.14 9.82
C ARG A 34 -19.54 12.77 9.22
N CYS A 35 -20.81 12.52 8.92
CA CYS A 35 -21.31 11.35 8.22
C CYS A 35 -22.39 11.79 7.23
N ALA A 36 -22.27 11.38 5.97
CA ALA A 36 -23.25 11.71 4.93
C ALA A 36 -24.62 11.04 5.14
N GLY A 37 -24.71 10.08 6.06
CA GLY A 37 -25.97 9.53 6.54
C GLY A 37 -26.45 8.28 5.81
N ALA A 38 -25.54 7.49 5.23
CA ALA A 38 -25.83 6.15 4.73
C ALA A 38 -26.40 5.20 5.82
N CYS A 39 -26.10 5.45 7.10
CA CYS A 39 -26.72 4.72 8.22
C CYS A 39 -28.21 5.00 8.44
N CYS A 40 -28.72 6.12 7.93
CA CYS A 40 -30.09 6.58 8.16
C CYS A 40 -30.84 6.94 6.86
N GLY A 41 -30.34 6.49 5.71
CA GLY A 41 -30.99 6.67 4.42
C GLY A 41 -30.93 8.09 3.84
N LYS A 42 -30.15 9.01 4.43
CA LYS A 42 -29.85 10.32 3.80
C LYS A 42 -28.99 10.17 2.55
N GLU A 43 -28.28 9.05 2.47
CA GLU A 43 -27.48 8.62 1.34
C GLU A 43 -27.67 7.11 1.17
N SER A 44 -27.47 6.60 -0.05
CA SER A 44 -27.41 5.16 -0.29
C SER A 44 -26.14 4.53 0.30
N VAL A 45 -26.22 3.25 0.66
CA VAL A 45 -25.06 2.49 1.16
C VAL A 45 -24.03 2.31 0.03
N GLU A 46 -24.50 2.26 -1.21
CA GLU A 46 -23.74 2.15 -2.44
C GLU A 46 -22.85 3.38 -2.63
N ALA A 47 -23.38 4.60 -2.53
CA ALA A 47 -22.59 5.82 -2.65
C ALA A 47 -21.56 5.95 -1.52
N HIS A 48 -21.90 5.51 -0.30
CA HIS A 48 -20.95 5.41 0.81
C HIS A 48 -19.82 4.42 0.49
N ARG A 49 -20.15 3.24 -0.05
CA ARG A 49 -19.20 2.20 -0.42
C ARG A 49 -18.30 2.63 -1.57
N GLU A 50 -18.84 3.29 -2.59
CA GLU A 50 -18.06 3.82 -3.72
C GLU A 50 -17.01 4.82 -3.25
N ARG A 51 -17.38 5.75 -2.35
CA ARG A 51 -16.40 6.67 -1.76
C ARG A 51 -15.33 5.96 -0.96
N LEU A 52 -15.71 4.96 -0.16
CA LEU A 52 -14.73 4.14 0.57
C LEU A 52 -13.76 3.48 -0.41
N LEU A 53 -14.27 2.81 -1.46
CA LEU A 53 -13.45 2.12 -2.45
C LEU A 53 -12.55 3.07 -3.23
N ALA A 54 -13.04 4.24 -3.63
CA ALA A 54 -12.27 5.25 -4.36
C ALA A 54 -11.07 5.78 -3.56
N GLN A 55 -11.13 5.73 -2.24
CA GLN A 55 -10.01 6.12 -1.38
C GLN A 55 -9.13 4.94 -0.99
N MET A 56 -9.72 3.79 -0.72
CA MET A 56 -8.95 2.58 -0.47
C MET A 56 -8.11 2.18 -1.69
N SER A 57 -8.59 2.40 -2.92
CA SER A 57 -7.82 2.15 -4.14
C SER A 57 -6.53 2.97 -4.21
N ARG A 58 -6.53 4.19 -3.65
CA ARG A 58 -5.32 5.04 -3.55
C ARG A 58 -4.34 4.54 -2.48
N LEU A 59 -4.82 3.72 -1.56
CA LEU A 59 -4.03 3.12 -0.48
C LEU A 59 -3.62 1.68 -0.80
N GLN A 60 -4.01 1.14 -1.97
CA GLN A 60 -3.60 -0.21 -2.35
C GLN A 60 -2.10 -0.23 -2.58
N LEU A 61 -1.40 -0.95 -1.69
CA LEU A 61 -0.04 -1.33 -1.93
C LEU A 61 -0.05 -2.33 -3.10
N VAL A 62 0.88 -2.15 -4.04
CA VAL A 62 1.11 -3.15 -5.09
C VAL A 62 1.65 -4.40 -4.39
N CYS A 63 0.94 -5.51 -4.49
CA CYS A 63 1.47 -6.80 -4.04
C CYS A 63 2.77 -7.07 -4.81
N TRP A 64 3.77 -7.64 -4.13
CA TRP A 64 5.04 -8.01 -4.77
C TRP A 64 4.76 -8.84 -6.04
N PRO A 65 5.06 -8.31 -7.24
CA PRO A 65 4.59 -8.92 -8.50
C PRO A 65 5.48 -10.05 -9.00
N TRP A 66 6.65 -10.27 -8.40
CA TRP A 66 7.60 -11.31 -8.79
C TRP A 66 7.48 -12.56 -7.91
N ALA A 67 7.82 -13.72 -8.46
CA ALA A 67 7.75 -15.00 -7.74
C ALA A 67 8.79 -15.14 -6.61
N GLY A 68 9.83 -14.30 -6.61
CA GLY A 68 10.94 -14.35 -5.66
C GLY A 68 11.70 -13.02 -5.60
N PRO A 69 12.91 -13.02 -5.02
CA PRO A 69 13.79 -11.84 -5.00
C PRO A 69 14.18 -11.40 -6.42
N VAL A 70 14.35 -10.10 -6.61
CA VAL A 70 14.83 -9.49 -7.85
C VAL A 70 16.03 -8.58 -7.57
N ALA A 71 17.00 -8.58 -8.47
CA ALA A 71 18.08 -7.63 -8.48
C ALA A 71 17.74 -6.48 -9.45
N LEU A 72 17.73 -5.25 -8.95
CA LEU A 72 17.64 -4.05 -9.76
C LEU A 72 19.05 -3.60 -10.15
N GLU A 73 19.31 -3.47 -11.45
CA GLU A 73 20.60 -3.06 -11.98
C GLU A 73 20.67 -1.54 -12.13
N GLU A 74 21.60 -0.92 -11.42
CA GLU A 74 21.93 0.49 -11.54
C GLU A 74 23.32 0.64 -12.17
N ARG A 75 23.37 1.24 -13.37
CA ARG A 75 24.61 1.51 -14.11
C ARG A 75 25.00 2.98 -13.97
N GLY A 76 26.08 3.23 -13.25
CA GLY A 76 26.77 4.51 -13.23
C GLY A 76 27.88 4.58 -14.30
N PRO A 77 28.52 5.76 -14.45
CA PRO A 77 29.62 5.95 -15.39
C PRO A 77 30.87 5.10 -15.06
N ASP A 78 31.10 4.80 -13.78
CA ASP A 78 32.31 4.11 -13.31
C ASP A 78 32.04 2.71 -12.75
N MET A 79 30.79 2.40 -12.40
CA MET A 79 30.44 1.12 -11.74
C MET A 79 29.00 0.69 -12.03
N THR A 80 28.76 -0.62 -11.93
CA THR A 80 27.42 -1.23 -11.97
C THR A 80 27.14 -1.86 -10.60
N GLN A 81 25.99 -1.55 -10.04
CA GLN A 81 25.52 -2.14 -8.78
C GLN A 81 24.19 -2.86 -8.99
N TYR A 82 24.02 -3.98 -8.30
CA TYR A 82 22.80 -4.77 -8.28
C TYR A 82 22.19 -4.70 -6.88
N HIS A 83 21.04 -4.04 -6.77
CA HIS A 83 20.31 -3.92 -5.52
C HIS A 83 19.36 -5.11 -5.39
N VAL A 84 19.53 -5.94 -4.37
CA VAL A 84 18.68 -7.11 -4.13
C VAL A 84 17.45 -6.68 -3.35
N ILE A 85 16.26 -6.93 -3.90
CA ILE A 85 14.97 -6.59 -3.28
C ILE A 85 14.06 -7.82 -3.23
N HIS A 86 13.41 -8.02 -2.10
CA HIS A 86 12.40 -9.07 -1.93
C HIS A 86 11.24 -8.55 -1.09
N ASN A 87 9.99 -8.73 -1.55
CA ASN A 87 8.79 -8.29 -0.82
C ASN A 87 8.84 -6.81 -0.38
N TRP A 88 9.32 -5.94 -1.28
CA TRP A 88 9.54 -4.50 -1.00
C TRP A 88 10.58 -4.19 0.09
N LEU A 89 11.46 -5.15 0.39
CA LEU A 89 12.59 -4.97 1.30
C LEU A 89 13.88 -4.95 0.51
N TRP A 90 14.67 -3.89 0.68
CA TRP A 90 16.04 -3.85 0.18
C TRP A 90 16.92 -4.71 1.09
N LEU A 91 17.54 -5.75 0.53
CA LEU A 91 18.36 -6.72 1.24
C LEU A 91 19.86 -6.39 1.19
N GLY A 92 20.27 -5.56 0.23
CA GLY A 92 21.66 -5.10 0.05
C GLY A 92 21.99 -4.77 -1.40
N ALA A 93 23.22 -4.38 -1.65
CA ALA A 93 23.76 -4.14 -2.99
C ALA A 93 25.02 -4.99 -3.21
N VAL A 94 25.18 -5.52 -4.42
CA VAL A 94 26.33 -6.31 -4.83
C VAL A 94 26.86 -5.85 -6.19
N GLU A 95 28.12 -6.13 -6.47
CA GLU A 95 28.78 -5.74 -7.72
C GLU A 95 28.56 -6.78 -8.84
N SER A 96 28.11 -7.99 -8.50
CA SER A 96 27.84 -9.07 -9.44
C SER A 96 26.61 -9.88 -9.04
N LEU A 97 25.86 -10.38 -10.03
CA LEU A 97 24.67 -11.20 -9.79
C LEU A 97 24.97 -12.51 -9.05
N ASP A 98 26.18 -13.06 -9.21
CA ASP A 98 26.61 -14.28 -8.49
C ASP A 98 26.63 -14.08 -6.96
N GLN A 99 26.92 -12.86 -6.49
CA GLN A 99 26.90 -12.51 -5.06
C GLN A 99 25.48 -12.23 -4.55
N ALA A 100 24.52 -12.00 -5.45
CA ALA A 100 23.15 -11.65 -5.06
C ALA A 100 22.40 -12.81 -4.39
N ALA A 101 22.76 -14.06 -4.72
CA ALA A 101 22.18 -15.26 -4.12
C ALA A 101 22.46 -15.37 -2.61
N GLU A 102 23.57 -14.79 -2.13
CA GLU A 102 23.94 -14.80 -0.71
C GLU A 102 23.09 -13.82 0.13
N LEU A 103 22.46 -12.83 -0.51
CA LEU A 103 21.59 -11.82 0.11
C LEU A 103 20.12 -12.26 0.13
N THR A 104 19.84 -13.49 0.58
CA THR A 104 18.47 -14.05 0.64
C THR A 104 17.82 -14.03 2.02
N ARG A 105 18.50 -13.51 3.05
CA ARG A 105 17.90 -13.40 4.40
C ARG A 105 16.94 -12.22 4.49
N LEU A 106 15.66 -12.53 4.62
CA LEU A 106 14.62 -11.56 4.93
C LEU A 106 14.85 -10.97 6.34
N PRO A 107 15.00 -9.63 6.48
CA PRO A 107 15.04 -9.00 7.80
C PRO A 107 13.69 -9.12 8.51
N ALA A 108 13.70 -9.00 9.84
CA ALA A 108 12.54 -9.27 10.70
C ALA A 108 11.45 -8.17 10.70
N GLY A 109 11.43 -7.25 9.72
CA GLY A 109 10.51 -6.11 9.74
C GLY A 109 10.14 -5.61 8.35
N PHE A 110 8.90 -5.16 8.23
CA PHE A 110 8.40 -4.42 7.06
C PHE A 110 8.70 -2.94 7.23
N ASP A 111 9.30 -2.31 6.21
CA ASP A 111 9.57 -0.88 6.17
C ASP A 111 8.65 -0.18 5.14
N GLN A 112 7.74 0.65 5.65
CA GLN A 112 6.80 1.41 4.82
C GLN A 112 7.52 2.43 3.92
N ASP A 113 8.62 3.01 4.39
CA ASP A 113 9.36 4.00 3.61
C ASP A 113 10.19 3.32 2.52
N GLY A 114 10.77 2.15 2.82
CA GLY A 114 11.31 1.22 1.82
C GLY A 114 10.34 0.91 0.68
N TYR A 115 9.08 0.56 0.98
CA TYR A 115 8.06 0.36 -0.06
C TYR A 115 7.90 1.59 -0.97
N LYS A 116 7.79 2.80 -0.40
CA LYS A 116 7.58 4.04 -1.19
C LYS A 116 8.79 4.35 -2.09
N ILE A 117 10.00 4.15 -1.57
CA ILE A 117 11.25 4.38 -2.31
C ILE A 117 11.37 3.38 -3.45
N LEU A 118 11.03 2.12 -3.21
CA LEU A 118 11.21 1.02 -4.17
C LEU A 118 10.10 0.95 -5.23
N CYS A 119 8.89 1.40 -4.91
CA CYS A 119 7.76 1.35 -5.85
C CYS A 119 8.06 1.98 -7.20
N LYS A 120 8.59 3.21 -7.20
CA LYS A 120 8.85 3.94 -8.44
C LYS A 120 9.90 3.23 -9.31
N PRO A 121 11.14 2.98 -8.85
CA PRO A 121 12.19 2.39 -9.69
C PRO A 121 11.87 0.95 -10.14
N LEU A 122 11.17 0.16 -9.32
CA LEU A 122 10.82 -1.22 -9.68
C LEU A 122 9.62 -1.31 -10.63
N LEU A 123 8.68 -0.36 -10.60
CA LEU A 123 7.47 -0.40 -11.43
C LEU A 123 7.55 0.49 -12.68
N SER A 124 8.46 1.46 -12.74
CA SER A 124 8.58 2.36 -13.89
C SER A 124 9.19 1.69 -15.13
N GLY A 125 9.97 0.63 -14.94
CA GLY A 125 10.72 -0.04 -16.01
C GLY A 125 11.97 0.72 -16.45
N ASP A 126 12.38 1.75 -15.70
CA ASP A 126 13.57 2.55 -16.00
C ASP A 126 14.88 1.79 -15.73
N TYR A 127 14.82 0.75 -14.91
CA TYR A 127 15.97 -0.06 -14.52
C TYR A 127 15.78 -1.52 -14.95
N PRO A 128 16.83 -2.18 -15.49
CA PRO A 128 16.80 -3.61 -15.75
C PRO A 128 16.59 -4.38 -14.44
N LEU A 129 15.68 -5.36 -14.46
CA LEU A 129 15.40 -6.25 -13.34
C LEU A 129 15.82 -7.67 -13.68
N HIS A 130 16.56 -8.30 -12.77
CA HIS A 130 17.05 -9.67 -12.89
C HIS A 130 16.42 -10.54 -11.81
N PRO A 131 15.55 -11.51 -12.16
CA PRO A 131 15.02 -12.48 -11.20
C PRO A 131 16.14 -13.34 -10.61
N LEU A 132 16.10 -13.60 -9.29
CA LEU A 132 17.11 -14.39 -8.57
C LEU A 132 16.58 -15.78 -8.14
N GLY A 133 15.70 -16.38 -8.93
CA GLY A 133 15.02 -17.65 -8.64
C GLY A 133 14.99 -18.62 -9.82
#